data_AF-A0A183KLG7-F1
#
_entry.id   AF-A0A183KLG7-F1
#
_cell.length_a   1.000
_cell.length_b   1.000
_cell.length_c   1.000
_cell.angle_alpha   90.00
_cell.angle_beta   90.00
_cell.angle_gamma   90.00
#
_symmetry.space_group_name_H-M   'P 1'
#
loop_
_entity.id
_entity.type
_entity.pdbx_description
1 polymer ?
#
loop_
_entity_poly.entity_id
_entity_poly.type
_entity_poly.pdbx_seq_one_letter_code
_entity_poly.pdbx_strand_id
1 'polypeptide(L)'
;MEFVSYLKNPQKYQALGAKLPKGALLLGPPGTGKTLLVKALANEAEVPFFSMAGPQFVEVVGGLGALRLRQLFKVARSHSPAIIFIDELDSLGRRRDSGDQREGGGGVSEMEQTLNQLLVEMDGMDTTEGVIVFGATNRADLLDRALLRAGRFDRHIFINLPNLSERKEIFAVYLAKYQLAPDVVQNELVERLSAWCPGMSGADIARLCNEAALSAARRDDKVVGVTKADFEAALERIVAGCFFACAAKHSNPLTVAERHMSAVHESGRALVAWLLSDSGVLPIKVSIIPRTVSGPDTVGDLGFTQLISEEKYLLNTDDLADRMSVLLGGRAAEHVVYNAISDG
;
A
#
# COMPACT_ATOMS: atom_id res chain seq x y z
N MET A 1 -16.66 12.66 8.11
CA MET A 1 -17.93 13.40 7.93
C MET A 1 -17.86 14.87 8.32
N GLU A 2 -16.97 15.29 9.24
CA GLU A 2 -16.86 16.69 9.66
C GLU A 2 -16.53 17.65 8.51
N PHE A 3 -15.46 17.39 7.74
CA PHE A 3 -15.06 18.23 6.59
C PHE A 3 -16.15 18.40 5.52
N VAL A 4 -16.91 17.34 5.23
CA VAL A 4 -18.04 17.40 4.29
C VAL A 4 -19.14 18.29 4.83
N SER A 5 -19.56 18.06 6.08
CA SER A 5 -20.62 18.85 6.71
C SER A 5 -20.26 20.33 6.81
N TYR A 6 -18.97 20.59 6.98
CA TYR A 6 -18.37 21.90 7.04
C TYR A 6 -18.41 22.60 5.67
N LEU A 7 -18.05 21.89 4.59
CA LEU A 7 -18.03 22.45 3.24
C LEU A 7 -19.45 22.73 2.74
N LYS A 8 -20.41 21.87 3.10
CA LYS A 8 -21.83 22.05 2.79
C LYS A 8 -22.48 23.19 3.57
N ASN A 9 -22.11 23.39 4.85
CA ASN A 9 -22.77 24.37 5.73
C ASN A 9 -21.78 25.19 6.58
N PRO A 10 -20.90 26.02 5.98
CA PRO A 10 -19.87 26.75 6.71
C PRO A 10 -20.44 27.77 7.71
N GLN A 11 -21.59 28.39 7.39
CA GLN A 11 -22.26 29.39 8.23
C GLN A 11 -22.65 28.84 9.62
N LYS A 12 -23.06 27.56 9.68
CA LYS A 12 -23.43 26.90 10.93
C LYS A 12 -22.27 26.86 11.92
N TYR A 13 -21.07 26.59 11.41
CA TYR A 13 -19.86 26.53 12.23
C TYR A 13 -19.34 27.92 12.60
N GLN A 14 -19.40 28.88 11.66
CA GLN A 14 -19.03 30.27 11.92
C GLN A 14 -19.91 30.93 12.98
N ALA A 15 -21.22 30.67 12.96
CA ALA A 15 -22.17 31.18 13.96
C ALA A 15 -21.84 30.70 15.38
N LEU A 16 -21.23 29.51 15.51
CA LEU A 16 -20.78 28.96 16.79
C LEU A 16 -19.38 29.44 17.18
N GLY A 17 -18.74 30.31 16.39
CA GLY A 17 -17.37 30.79 16.61
C GLY A 17 -16.30 29.73 16.31
N ALA A 18 -16.67 28.61 15.69
CA ALA A 18 -15.71 27.56 15.34
C ALA A 18 -14.81 28.04 14.21
N LYS A 19 -13.50 27.99 14.45
CA LYS A 19 -12.51 28.24 13.41
C LYS A 19 -12.38 27.03 12.50
N LEU A 20 -12.32 27.36 11.24
CA LEU A 20 -12.34 26.43 10.16
C LEU A 20 -10.92 25.87 9.95
N PRO A 21 -10.69 24.53 9.91
CA PRO A 21 -9.36 23.99 9.73
C PRO A 21 -8.84 24.36 8.33
N LYS A 22 -7.71 25.06 8.29
CA LYS A 22 -7.10 25.52 7.03
C LYS A 22 -6.54 24.36 6.20
N GLY A 23 -6.05 23.33 6.87
CA GLY A 23 -5.56 22.15 6.20
C GLY A 23 -5.51 20.88 7.04
N ALA A 24 -5.44 19.76 6.32
CA ALA A 24 -5.30 18.42 6.88
C ALA A 24 -4.22 17.65 6.12
N LEU A 25 -3.41 16.88 6.87
CA LEU A 25 -2.35 16.05 6.34
C LEU A 25 -2.74 14.58 6.48
N LEU A 26 -2.75 13.87 5.36
CA LEU A 26 -2.99 12.44 5.26
C LEU A 26 -1.66 11.69 5.29
N LEU A 27 -1.47 10.90 6.34
CA LEU A 27 -0.26 10.15 6.64
C LEU A 27 -0.52 8.66 6.49
N GLY A 28 0.48 7.89 6.04
CA GLY A 28 0.35 6.42 6.00
C GLY A 28 1.23 5.76 4.95
N PRO A 29 1.16 4.44 4.78
CA PRO A 29 1.83 3.73 3.68
C PRO A 29 1.27 4.12 2.30
N PRO A 30 2.03 3.88 1.21
CA PRO A 30 1.53 4.03 -0.15
C PRO A 30 0.37 3.06 -0.42
N GLY A 31 -0.51 3.40 -1.37
CA GLY A 31 -1.58 2.50 -1.80
C GLY A 31 -2.78 2.36 -0.85
N THR A 32 -2.84 3.14 0.23
CA THR A 32 -3.94 3.14 1.22
C THR A 32 -5.14 4.01 0.82
N GLY A 33 -5.13 4.58 -0.38
CA GLY A 33 -6.28 5.32 -0.92
C GLY A 33 -6.42 6.76 -0.45
N LYS A 34 -5.35 7.40 0.04
CA LYS A 34 -5.35 8.82 0.50
C LYS A 34 -5.93 9.77 -0.56
N THR A 35 -5.45 9.68 -1.78
CA THR A 35 -5.92 10.50 -2.92
C THR A 35 -7.37 10.19 -3.28
N LEU A 36 -7.78 8.92 -3.18
CA LEU A 36 -9.16 8.49 -3.44
C LEU A 36 -10.11 9.02 -2.35
N LEU A 37 -9.68 9.02 -1.08
CA LEU A 37 -10.44 9.54 0.05
C LEU A 37 -10.78 11.02 -0.13
N VAL A 38 -9.79 11.86 -0.49
CA VAL A 38 -10.05 13.30 -0.67
C VAL A 38 -10.91 13.56 -1.90
N LYS A 39 -10.71 12.81 -2.99
CA LYS A 39 -11.60 12.87 -4.17
C LYS A 39 -13.05 12.51 -3.82
N ALA A 40 -13.25 11.46 -3.04
CA ALA A 40 -14.58 11.07 -2.56
C ALA A 40 -15.19 12.15 -1.67
N LEU A 41 -14.39 12.76 -0.78
CA LEU A 41 -14.82 13.87 0.07
C LEU A 41 -15.27 15.07 -0.76
N ALA A 42 -14.52 15.44 -1.80
CA ALA A 42 -14.87 16.54 -2.69
C ALA A 42 -16.16 16.28 -3.47
N ASN A 43 -16.31 15.07 -4.00
CA ASN A 43 -17.54 14.66 -4.69
C ASN A 43 -18.75 14.66 -3.75
N GLU A 44 -18.59 14.11 -2.54
CA GLU A 44 -19.65 14.09 -1.53
C GLU A 44 -20.02 15.50 -1.07
N ALA A 45 -19.06 16.41 -0.99
CA ALA A 45 -19.27 17.81 -0.66
C ALA A 45 -19.76 18.68 -1.84
N GLU A 46 -19.75 18.13 -3.06
CA GLU A 46 -20.07 18.84 -4.32
C GLU A 46 -19.24 20.11 -4.54
N VAL A 47 -17.96 20.07 -4.18
CA VAL A 47 -17.03 21.21 -4.31
C VAL A 47 -15.95 20.97 -5.37
N PRO A 48 -15.43 22.02 -6.02
CA PRO A 48 -14.28 21.93 -6.91
C PRO A 48 -13.05 21.29 -6.22
N PHE A 49 -12.40 20.37 -6.95
CA PHE A 49 -11.23 19.63 -6.49
C PHE A 49 -10.01 19.96 -7.36
N PHE A 50 -9.05 20.68 -6.79
CA PHE A 50 -7.78 21.02 -7.45
C PHE A 50 -6.68 20.09 -6.94
N SER A 51 -6.10 19.28 -7.80
CA SER A 51 -5.06 18.29 -7.44
C SER A 51 -3.76 18.59 -8.16
N MET A 52 -2.66 18.64 -7.41
CA MET A 52 -1.30 18.69 -7.96
C MET A 52 -0.40 17.73 -7.18
N ALA A 53 0.58 17.12 -7.86
CA ALA A 53 1.59 16.31 -7.20
C ALA A 53 2.78 17.21 -6.80
N GLY A 54 3.35 16.97 -5.63
CA GLY A 54 4.49 17.72 -5.09
C GLY A 54 5.65 17.87 -6.09
N PRO A 55 6.07 16.82 -6.82
CA PRO A 55 7.15 16.93 -7.80
C PRO A 55 6.86 17.93 -8.93
N GLN A 56 5.60 18.24 -9.23
CA GLN A 56 5.24 19.21 -10.26
C GLN A 56 5.60 20.66 -9.89
N PHE A 57 6.00 20.91 -8.65
CA PHE A 57 6.47 22.23 -8.22
C PHE A 57 8.00 22.31 -8.13
N VAL A 58 8.71 21.20 -8.39
CA VAL A 58 10.18 21.18 -8.44
C VAL A 58 10.57 21.28 -9.92
N GLU A 59 11.12 22.43 -10.32
CA GLU A 59 11.58 22.66 -11.69
C GLU A 59 13.09 22.92 -11.71
N VAL A 60 13.66 23.05 -12.91
CA VAL A 60 15.07 23.46 -13.11
C VAL A 60 15.20 24.98 -13.13
N VAL A 61 14.08 25.68 -13.38
CA VAL A 61 14.02 27.14 -13.51
C VAL A 61 13.46 27.73 -12.23
N GLY A 62 14.34 28.39 -11.47
CA GLY A 62 14.03 29.00 -10.19
C GLY A 62 12.79 29.91 -10.23
N GLY A 63 11.87 29.69 -9.28
CA GLY A 63 10.70 30.53 -9.06
C GLY A 63 9.42 30.11 -9.81
N LEU A 64 9.49 29.15 -10.76
CA LEU A 64 8.29 28.62 -11.41
C LEU A 64 7.39 27.84 -10.43
N GLY A 65 7.98 27.07 -9.52
CA GLY A 65 7.24 26.35 -8.47
C GLY A 65 6.40 27.28 -7.59
N ALA A 66 7.00 28.36 -7.09
CA ALA A 66 6.32 29.38 -6.30
C ALA A 66 5.21 30.11 -7.08
N LEU A 67 5.41 30.39 -8.38
CA LEU A 67 4.39 30.99 -9.22
C LEU A 67 3.17 30.06 -9.41
N ARG A 68 3.41 28.77 -9.66
CA ARG A 68 2.34 27.76 -9.79
C ARG A 68 1.52 27.64 -8.50
N LEU A 69 2.18 27.63 -7.34
CA LEU A 69 1.48 27.65 -6.04
C LEU A 69 0.57 28.88 -5.91
N ARG A 70 1.08 30.08 -6.19
CA ARG A 70 0.24 31.31 -6.15
C ARG A 70 -0.97 31.21 -7.08
N GLN A 71 -0.77 30.70 -8.29
CA GLN A 71 -1.86 30.53 -9.26
C GLN A 71 -2.88 29.49 -8.77
N LEU A 72 -2.44 28.35 -8.24
CA LEU A 72 -3.30 27.32 -7.66
C LEU A 72 -4.20 27.88 -6.56
N PHE A 73 -3.63 28.58 -5.59
CA PHE A 73 -4.38 29.21 -4.50
C PHE A 73 -5.30 30.34 -4.99
N LYS A 74 -4.89 31.10 -6.00
CA LYS A 74 -5.74 32.15 -6.60
C LYS A 74 -6.97 31.55 -7.29
N VAL A 75 -6.80 30.48 -8.08
CA VAL A 75 -7.89 29.80 -8.78
C VAL A 75 -8.81 29.07 -7.80
N ALA A 76 -8.26 28.45 -6.76
CA ALA A 76 -9.07 27.80 -5.72
C ALA A 76 -9.94 28.81 -4.96
N ARG A 77 -9.37 29.97 -4.60
CA ARG A 77 -10.13 31.06 -3.95
C ARG A 77 -11.27 31.61 -4.81
N SER A 78 -11.07 31.73 -6.13
CA SER A 78 -12.14 32.20 -7.02
C SER A 78 -13.30 31.19 -7.18
N HIS A 79 -13.10 29.94 -6.79
CA HIS A 79 -14.09 28.86 -6.85
C HIS A 79 -14.51 28.37 -5.46
N SER A 80 -14.37 29.21 -4.43
CA SER A 80 -14.77 28.86 -3.07
C SER A 80 -16.28 28.54 -2.96
N PRO A 81 -16.68 27.53 -2.15
CA PRO A 81 -15.83 26.63 -1.36
C PRO A 81 -15.12 25.59 -2.23
N ALA A 82 -13.83 25.31 -1.96
CA ALA A 82 -13.01 24.43 -2.78
C ALA A 82 -12.00 23.62 -1.96
N ILE A 83 -11.53 22.52 -2.55
CA ILE A 83 -10.48 21.68 -1.99
C ILE A 83 -9.22 21.77 -2.86
N ILE A 84 -8.08 22.04 -2.21
CA ILE A 84 -6.75 21.86 -2.80
C ILE A 84 -6.16 20.57 -2.26
N PHE A 85 -5.67 19.69 -3.13
CA PHE A 85 -4.97 18.46 -2.76
C PHE A 85 -3.55 18.46 -3.33
N ILE A 86 -2.57 18.33 -2.44
CA ILE A 86 -1.15 18.21 -2.78
C ILE A 86 -0.69 16.78 -2.41
N ASP A 87 -0.49 15.95 -3.43
CA ASP A 87 0.07 14.60 -3.25
C ASP A 87 1.60 14.65 -3.10
N GLU A 88 2.21 13.63 -2.51
CA GLU A 88 3.68 13.53 -2.34
C GLU A 88 4.31 14.80 -1.75
N LEU A 89 3.70 15.36 -0.69
CA LEU A 89 4.13 16.62 -0.09
C LEU A 89 5.58 16.57 0.42
N ASP A 90 6.12 15.38 0.69
CA ASP A 90 7.52 15.16 1.07
C ASP A 90 8.53 15.56 -0.01
N SER A 91 8.12 15.66 -1.28
CA SER A 91 8.98 16.20 -2.34
C SER A 91 9.23 17.71 -2.20
N LEU A 92 8.37 18.43 -1.47
CA LEU A 92 8.47 19.88 -1.23
C LEU A 92 8.85 20.21 0.21
N GLY A 93 8.39 19.39 1.15
CA GLY A 93 8.49 19.64 2.58
C GLY A 93 9.68 18.98 3.27
N ARG A 94 10.72 18.55 2.56
CA ARG A 94 11.81 17.78 3.18
C ARG A 94 12.59 18.62 4.20
N ARG A 95 12.76 18.10 5.42
CA ARG A 95 13.58 18.72 6.47
C ARG A 95 15.02 18.90 6.01
N ARG A 96 15.59 20.06 6.36
CA ARG A 96 17.03 20.29 6.33
C ARG A 96 17.70 19.41 7.36
N ASP A 97 18.42 18.37 6.96
CA ASP A 97 19.45 17.83 7.84
C ASP A 97 20.61 18.81 7.82
N SER A 98 20.94 19.31 9.00
CA SER A 98 21.90 20.41 9.22
C SER A 98 23.37 20.01 8.99
N GLY A 99 23.62 18.94 8.22
CA GLY A 99 24.93 18.30 8.08
C GLY A 99 25.56 18.38 6.68
N ASP A 100 24.78 18.62 5.62
CA ASP A 100 25.29 18.46 4.25
C ASP A 100 25.50 19.81 3.54
N GLN A 101 26.48 20.59 4.04
CA GLN A 101 27.02 21.78 3.36
C GLN A 101 28.07 21.42 2.30
N ARG A 102 28.00 20.24 1.70
CA ARG A 102 28.99 19.79 0.71
C ARG A 102 28.32 19.08 -0.45
N GLU A 103 27.60 19.82 -1.30
CA GLU A 103 27.58 19.65 -2.76
C GLU A 103 26.57 20.61 -3.45
N GLY A 104 27.05 21.48 -4.35
CA GLY A 104 26.30 22.06 -5.49
C GLY A 104 25.03 22.88 -5.24
N GLY A 105 25.16 24.15 -4.81
CA GLY A 105 24.08 25.06 -4.38
C GLY A 105 23.11 25.65 -5.43
N GLY A 106 22.46 24.82 -6.25
CA GLY A 106 21.40 25.27 -7.19
C GLY A 106 19.98 24.81 -6.81
N GLY A 107 19.77 23.49 -6.71
CA GLY A 107 18.42 22.90 -6.58
C GLY A 107 17.78 23.01 -5.18
N VAL A 108 18.58 23.11 -4.12
CA VAL A 108 18.07 23.22 -2.73
C VAL A 108 17.36 24.56 -2.49
N SER A 109 17.82 25.63 -3.16
CA SER A 109 17.24 26.97 -3.02
C SER A 109 15.81 27.08 -3.58
N GLU A 110 15.51 26.38 -4.68
CA GLU A 110 14.20 26.43 -5.32
C GLU A 110 13.12 25.68 -4.53
N MET A 111 13.47 24.50 -4.00
CA MET A 111 12.58 23.73 -3.14
C MET A 111 12.20 24.54 -1.90
N GLU A 112 13.17 25.20 -1.27
CA GLU A 112 12.93 26.07 -0.11
C GLU A 112 12.05 27.28 -0.45
N GLN A 113 12.29 27.92 -1.59
CA GLN A 113 11.49 29.05 -2.04
C GLN A 113 10.03 28.63 -2.25
N THR A 114 9.81 27.47 -2.86
CA THR A 114 8.49 26.90 -3.14
C THR A 114 7.78 26.50 -1.83
N LEU A 115 8.50 25.85 -0.90
CA LEU A 115 7.97 25.52 0.42
C LEU A 115 7.55 26.78 1.19
N ASN A 116 8.43 27.79 1.26
CA ASN A 116 8.11 29.04 1.93
C ASN A 116 6.90 29.74 1.30
N GLN A 117 6.75 29.67 -0.02
CA GLN A 117 5.56 30.20 -0.69
C GLN A 117 4.29 29.46 -0.26
N LEU A 118 4.34 28.12 -0.14
CA LEU A 118 3.21 27.34 0.39
C LEU A 118 2.85 27.79 1.81
N LEU A 119 3.85 28.00 2.68
CA LEU A 119 3.63 28.48 4.04
C LEU A 119 2.96 29.86 4.07
N VAL A 120 3.41 30.78 3.20
CA VAL A 120 2.84 32.12 3.08
C VAL A 120 1.39 32.08 2.60
N GLU A 121 1.07 31.25 1.59
CA GLU A 121 -0.32 31.09 1.14
C GLU A 121 -1.20 30.50 2.24
N MET A 122 -0.73 29.49 2.98
CA MET A 122 -1.50 28.88 4.08
C MET A 122 -1.75 29.84 5.25
N ASP A 123 -0.72 30.61 5.64
CA ASP A 123 -0.85 31.61 6.69
C ASP A 123 -1.80 32.75 6.25
N GLY A 124 -1.73 33.13 4.97
CA GLY A 124 -2.54 34.18 4.36
C GLY A 124 -3.98 33.79 3.99
N MET A 125 -4.36 32.51 4.10
CA MET A 125 -5.76 32.10 3.94
C MET A 125 -6.60 32.58 5.12
N ASP A 126 -7.69 33.29 4.85
CA ASP A 126 -8.69 33.59 5.87
C ASP A 126 -9.59 32.36 6.09
N THR A 127 -9.89 32.03 7.35
CA THR A 127 -10.75 30.89 7.68
C THR A 127 -12.16 31.01 7.08
N THR A 128 -12.56 32.20 6.65
CA THR A 128 -13.85 32.49 6.02
C THR A 128 -13.87 32.22 4.53
N GLU A 129 -12.72 32.07 3.87
CA GLU A 129 -12.61 31.87 2.42
C GLU A 129 -13.05 30.47 1.97
N GLY A 130 -13.39 29.54 2.89
CA GLY A 130 -13.99 28.24 2.53
C GLY A 130 -13.09 27.29 1.71
N VAL A 131 -11.79 27.58 1.64
CA VAL A 131 -10.80 26.73 0.97
C VAL A 131 -10.10 25.84 2.00
N ILE A 132 -10.01 24.54 1.73
CA ILE A 132 -9.31 23.58 2.58
C ILE A 132 -8.16 22.94 1.81
N VAL A 133 -6.98 22.91 2.42
CA VAL A 133 -5.79 22.27 1.83
C VAL A 133 -5.56 20.89 2.43
N PHE A 134 -5.60 19.87 1.60
CA PHE A 134 -5.19 18.51 1.95
C PHE A 134 -3.79 18.23 1.41
N GLY A 135 -2.89 17.75 2.26
CA GLY A 135 -1.60 17.21 1.86
C GLY A 135 -1.58 15.70 2.06
N ALA A 136 -0.94 14.94 1.19
CA ALA A 136 -0.66 13.53 1.42
C ALA A 136 0.85 13.27 1.39
N THR A 137 1.33 12.43 2.30
CA THR A 137 2.71 11.92 2.26
C THR A 137 2.79 10.49 2.75
N ASN A 138 3.74 9.75 2.21
CA ASN A 138 4.11 8.43 2.72
C ASN A 138 5.20 8.48 3.80
N ARG A 139 5.84 9.64 3.96
CA ARG A 139 7.04 9.84 4.79
C ARG A 139 6.89 11.05 5.71
N ALA A 140 6.07 10.89 6.75
CA ALA A 140 5.81 11.93 7.75
C ALA A 140 7.10 12.39 8.47
N ASP A 141 8.05 11.47 8.63
CA ASP A 141 9.37 11.68 9.22
C ASP A 141 10.20 12.75 8.50
N LEU A 142 10.07 12.81 7.18
CA LEU A 142 10.80 13.75 6.34
C LEU A 142 10.22 15.17 6.33
N LEU A 143 8.98 15.37 6.79
CA LEU A 143 8.30 16.66 6.64
C LEU A 143 8.80 17.73 7.62
N ASP A 144 8.96 18.95 7.11
CA ASP A 144 9.32 20.15 7.86
C ASP A 144 8.28 20.39 8.97
N ARG A 145 8.79 20.62 10.20
CA ARG A 145 7.96 20.96 11.36
C ARG A 145 7.16 22.23 11.14
N ALA A 146 7.61 23.13 10.27
CA ALA A 146 6.90 24.34 9.91
C ALA A 146 5.52 24.03 9.30
N LEU A 147 5.39 22.98 8.49
CA LEU A 147 4.10 22.58 7.88
C LEU A 147 3.11 22.05 8.93
N LEU A 148 3.62 21.40 9.98
CA LEU A 148 2.83 20.76 11.04
C LEU A 148 2.37 21.72 12.15
N ARG A 149 2.69 23.02 12.04
CA ARG A 149 2.29 24.02 13.04
C ARG A 149 0.82 24.39 12.90
N ALA A 150 0.22 24.77 14.03
CA ALA A 150 -1.15 25.28 14.08
C ALA A 150 -1.32 26.53 13.20
N GLY A 151 -2.43 26.62 12.48
CA GLY A 151 -2.71 27.57 11.42
C GLY A 151 -2.38 27.08 10.00
N ARG A 152 -1.88 25.84 9.84
CA ARG A 152 -1.48 25.25 8.56
C ARG A 152 -2.11 23.86 8.40
N PHE A 153 -1.32 22.79 8.53
CA PHE A 153 -1.85 21.43 8.59
C PHE A 153 -2.22 21.07 10.03
N ASP A 154 -3.36 21.59 10.48
CA ASP A 154 -3.82 21.47 11.87
C ASP A 154 -4.30 20.05 12.21
N ARG A 155 -4.76 19.32 11.19
CA ARG A 155 -5.28 17.95 11.33
C ARG A 155 -4.30 16.96 10.73
N HIS A 156 -3.88 15.99 11.53
CA HIS A 156 -3.09 14.84 11.08
C HIS A 156 -3.98 13.60 11.10
N ILE A 157 -4.20 13.00 9.94
CA ILE A 157 -5.06 11.82 9.77
C ILE A 157 -4.17 10.68 9.31
N PHE A 158 -4.03 9.65 10.15
CA PHE A 158 -3.28 8.45 9.81
C PHE A 158 -4.19 7.43 9.14
N ILE A 159 -3.81 6.99 7.95
CA ILE A 159 -4.47 5.99 7.14
C ILE A 159 -3.53 4.79 7.06
N ASN A 160 -3.80 3.79 7.88
CA ASN A 160 -2.99 2.58 7.97
C ASN A 160 -3.40 1.55 6.91
N LEU A 161 -2.68 0.43 6.87
CA LEU A 161 -3.11 -0.73 6.09
C LEU A 161 -4.46 -1.25 6.60
N PRO A 162 -5.31 -1.78 5.71
CA PRO A 162 -6.64 -2.23 6.07
C PRO A 162 -6.60 -3.46 6.97
N ASN A 163 -7.47 -3.47 8.00
CA ASN A 163 -7.72 -4.65 8.81
C ASN A 163 -8.52 -5.72 8.02
N LEU A 164 -8.71 -6.91 8.59
CA LEU A 164 -9.45 -7.99 7.93
C LEU A 164 -10.87 -7.57 7.47
N SER A 165 -11.62 -6.84 8.29
CA SER A 165 -12.97 -6.38 7.95
C SER A 165 -12.95 -5.37 6.81
N GLU A 166 -12.05 -4.39 6.88
CA GLU A 166 -11.84 -3.37 5.84
C GLU A 166 -11.37 -4.01 4.53
N ARG A 167 -10.50 -5.03 4.58
CA ARG A 167 -10.11 -5.82 3.40
C ARG A 167 -11.31 -6.48 2.76
N LYS A 168 -12.23 -7.07 3.54
CA LYS A 168 -13.46 -7.67 3.00
C LYS A 168 -14.29 -6.64 2.23
N GLU A 169 -14.45 -5.45 2.77
CA GLU A 169 -15.18 -4.35 2.11
C GLU A 169 -14.47 -3.89 0.82
N ILE A 170 -13.16 -3.73 0.86
CA ILE A 170 -12.35 -3.35 -0.32
C ILE A 170 -12.49 -4.41 -1.41
N PHE A 171 -12.35 -5.70 -1.08
CA PHE A 171 -12.54 -6.80 -2.02
C PHE A 171 -13.95 -6.79 -2.62
N ALA A 172 -14.99 -6.57 -1.81
CA ALA A 172 -16.36 -6.51 -2.31
C ALA A 172 -16.54 -5.41 -3.37
N VAL A 173 -15.98 -4.22 -3.14
CA VAL A 173 -16.03 -3.08 -4.09
C VAL A 173 -15.28 -3.37 -5.38
N TYR A 174 -14.10 -4.00 -5.32
CA TYR A 174 -13.32 -4.30 -6.52
C TYR A 174 -13.88 -5.49 -7.30
N LEU A 175 -14.30 -6.56 -6.64
CA LEU A 175 -14.87 -7.74 -7.29
C LEU A 175 -16.18 -7.41 -8.03
N ALA A 176 -16.97 -6.45 -7.53
CA ALA A 176 -18.18 -5.98 -8.20
C ALA A 176 -17.93 -5.38 -9.61
N LYS A 177 -16.68 -5.02 -9.94
CA LYS A 177 -16.30 -4.47 -11.25
C LYS A 177 -16.01 -5.53 -12.30
N TYR A 178 -15.80 -6.77 -11.90
CA TYR A 178 -15.36 -7.86 -12.78
C TYR A 178 -16.47 -8.88 -12.98
N GLN A 179 -16.50 -9.49 -14.17
CA GLN A 179 -17.41 -10.58 -14.46
C GLN A 179 -16.84 -11.88 -13.88
N LEU A 180 -17.42 -12.34 -12.77
CA LEU A 180 -17.05 -13.62 -12.14
C LEU A 180 -17.67 -14.80 -12.91
N ALA A 181 -16.97 -15.93 -12.91
CA ALA A 181 -17.50 -17.17 -13.46
C ALA A 181 -18.68 -17.69 -12.61
N PRO A 182 -19.64 -18.44 -13.21
CA PRO A 182 -20.89 -18.81 -12.55
C PRO A 182 -20.72 -19.75 -11.34
N ASP A 183 -19.58 -20.42 -11.24
CA ASP A 183 -19.17 -21.28 -10.13
C ASP A 183 -18.63 -20.51 -8.92
N VAL A 184 -18.42 -19.20 -9.05
CA VAL A 184 -17.80 -18.36 -8.03
C VAL A 184 -18.84 -17.65 -7.18
N VAL A 185 -18.98 -18.08 -5.92
CA VAL A 185 -19.73 -17.34 -4.90
C VAL A 185 -18.87 -16.19 -4.38
N GLN A 186 -19.29 -14.95 -4.62
CA GLN A 186 -18.53 -13.74 -4.28
C GLN A 186 -18.19 -13.65 -2.78
N ASN A 187 -19.15 -13.96 -1.90
CA ASN A 187 -18.94 -13.85 -0.45
C ASN A 187 -17.85 -14.83 0.03
N GLU A 188 -17.87 -16.08 -0.43
CA GLU A 188 -16.82 -17.07 -0.10
C GLU A 188 -15.45 -16.62 -0.60
N LEU A 189 -15.40 -16.04 -1.81
CA LEU A 189 -14.16 -15.56 -2.39
C LEU A 189 -13.59 -14.38 -1.59
N VAL A 190 -14.45 -13.43 -1.18
CA VAL A 190 -14.06 -12.29 -0.33
C VAL A 190 -13.47 -12.77 1.00
N GLU A 191 -14.13 -13.71 1.68
CA GLU A 191 -13.64 -14.25 2.95
C GLU A 191 -12.27 -14.91 2.80
N ARG A 192 -12.14 -15.77 1.79
CA ARG A 192 -10.90 -16.49 1.50
C ARG A 192 -9.75 -15.53 1.14
N LEU A 193 -9.96 -14.61 0.19
CA LEU A 193 -8.92 -13.68 -0.23
C LEU A 193 -8.54 -12.68 0.87
N SER A 194 -9.50 -12.18 1.64
CA SER A 194 -9.22 -11.25 2.74
C SER A 194 -8.35 -11.86 3.85
N ALA A 195 -8.53 -13.17 4.12
CA ALA A 195 -7.70 -13.93 5.05
C ALA A 195 -6.30 -14.20 4.48
N TRP A 196 -6.18 -14.37 3.16
CA TRP A 196 -4.94 -14.73 2.50
C TRP A 196 -4.04 -13.55 2.12
N CYS A 197 -4.54 -12.33 2.28
CA CYS A 197 -3.86 -11.10 1.92
C CYS A 197 -3.58 -10.19 3.13
N PRO A 198 -3.00 -10.68 4.24
CA PRO A 198 -2.63 -9.81 5.35
C PRO A 198 -1.55 -8.82 4.91
N GLY A 199 -1.64 -7.58 5.42
CA GLY A 199 -0.67 -6.52 5.10
C GLY A 199 -0.73 -5.93 3.68
N MET A 200 -1.65 -6.38 2.82
CA MET A 200 -1.85 -5.77 1.50
C MET A 200 -2.55 -4.41 1.60
N SER A 201 -2.08 -3.43 0.84
CA SER A 201 -2.76 -2.14 0.69
C SER A 201 -3.98 -2.23 -0.23
N GLY A 202 -4.84 -1.21 -0.23
CA GLY A 202 -5.98 -1.15 -1.15
C GLY A 202 -5.55 -1.18 -2.63
N ALA A 203 -4.40 -0.58 -2.95
CA ALA A 203 -3.82 -0.64 -4.29
C ALA A 203 -3.33 -2.05 -4.65
N ASP A 204 -2.77 -2.80 -3.70
CA ASP A 204 -2.34 -4.19 -3.92
C ASP A 204 -3.54 -5.11 -4.18
N ILE A 205 -4.63 -4.91 -3.43
CA ILE A 205 -5.90 -5.63 -3.63
C ILE A 205 -6.49 -5.32 -5.01
N ALA A 206 -6.46 -4.05 -5.44
CA ALA A 206 -6.90 -3.66 -6.78
C ALA A 206 -6.05 -4.32 -7.87
N ARG A 207 -4.72 -4.36 -7.67
CA ARG A 207 -3.78 -5.01 -8.57
C ARG A 207 -4.05 -6.52 -8.65
N LEU A 208 -4.31 -7.18 -7.52
CA LEU A 208 -4.65 -8.60 -7.45
C LEU A 208 -5.89 -8.92 -8.29
N CYS A 209 -6.96 -8.15 -8.13
CA CYS A 209 -8.18 -8.36 -8.90
C CYS A 209 -7.94 -8.14 -10.40
N ASN A 210 -7.13 -7.15 -10.76
CA ASN A 210 -6.80 -6.88 -12.16
C ASN A 210 -5.92 -7.98 -12.78
N GLU A 211 -4.91 -8.47 -12.06
CA GLU A 211 -4.08 -9.59 -12.53
C GLU A 211 -4.90 -10.87 -12.69
N ALA A 212 -5.87 -11.14 -11.81
CA ALA A 212 -6.78 -12.27 -11.97
C ALA A 212 -7.61 -12.16 -13.26
N ALA A 213 -8.13 -10.97 -13.55
CA ALA A 213 -8.84 -10.71 -14.80
C ALA A 213 -7.94 -10.87 -16.05
N LEU A 214 -6.69 -10.39 -15.98
CA LEU A 214 -5.71 -10.56 -17.05
C LEU A 214 -5.32 -12.03 -17.25
N SER A 215 -5.16 -12.80 -16.17
CA SER A 215 -4.92 -14.25 -16.24
C SER A 215 -6.11 -14.94 -16.89
N ALA A 216 -7.34 -14.61 -16.48
CA ALA A 216 -8.55 -15.17 -17.08
C ALA A 216 -8.62 -14.89 -18.59
N ALA A 217 -8.25 -13.68 -19.02
CA ALA A 217 -8.24 -13.27 -20.42
C ALA A 217 -7.14 -13.93 -21.27
N ARG A 218 -6.08 -14.49 -20.65
CA ARG A 218 -5.00 -15.20 -21.35
C ARG A 218 -5.27 -16.70 -21.53
N ARG A 219 -6.28 -17.25 -20.87
CA ARG A 219 -6.62 -18.67 -21.01
C ARG A 219 -7.28 -18.89 -22.36
N ASP A 220 -6.88 -19.97 -23.03
CA ASP A 220 -7.54 -20.43 -24.26
C ASP A 220 -8.90 -21.11 -24.00
N ASP A 221 -9.29 -21.24 -22.73
CA ASP A 221 -10.53 -21.89 -22.32
C ASP A 221 -11.78 -21.04 -22.61
N LYS A 222 -12.88 -21.70 -22.99
CA LYS A 222 -14.19 -21.07 -23.28
C LYS A 222 -14.96 -20.63 -22.02
N VAL A 223 -14.34 -20.65 -20.84
CA VAL A 223 -15.01 -20.29 -19.59
C VAL A 223 -15.21 -18.78 -19.55
N VAL A 224 -16.46 -18.35 -19.50
CA VAL A 224 -16.81 -16.93 -19.41
C VAL A 224 -16.66 -16.46 -17.97
N GLY A 225 -15.71 -15.56 -17.73
CA GLY A 225 -15.50 -14.90 -16.44
C GLY A 225 -14.26 -15.34 -15.69
N VAL A 226 -13.96 -14.61 -14.61
CA VAL A 226 -12.80 -14.87 -13.74
C VAL A 226 -13.13 -15.98 -12.75
N THR A 227 -12.29 -17.01 -12.69
CA THR A 227 -12.47 -18.19 -11.83
C THR A 227 -11.66 -18.08 -10.53
N LYS A 228 -11.97 -18.92 -9.53
CA LYS A 228 -11.21 -19.00 -8.27
C LYS A 228 -9.70 -19.23 -8.52
N ALA A 229 -9.37 -20.11 -9.48
CA ALA A 229 -7.97 -20.43 -9.82
C ALA A 229 -7.20 -19.21 -10.38
N ASP A 230 -7.86 -18.28 -11.06
CA ASP A 230 -7.19 -17.08 -11.58
C ASP A 230 -6.80 -16.13 -10.46
N PHE A 231 -7.65 -15.98 -9.43
CA PHE A 231 -7.33 -15.20 -8.24
C PHE A 231 -6.18 -15.82 -7.44
N GLU A 232 -6.14 -17.15 -7.33
CA GLU A 232 -5.04 -17.86 -6.69
C GLU A 232 -3.73 -17.69 -7.44
N ALA A 233 -3.75 -17.86 -8.76
CA ALA A 233 -2.60 -17.63 -9.62
C ALA A 233 -2.11 -16.17 -9.55
N ALA A 234 -3.03 -15.20 -9.49
CA ALA A 234 -2.70 -13.80 -9.32
C ALA A 234 -2.09 -13.51 -7.94
N LEU A 235 -2.63 -14.11 -6.88
CA LEU A 235 -2.11 -13.96 -5.52
C LEU A 235 -0.69 -14.51 -5.44
N GLU A 236 -0.47 -15.70 -5.99
CA GLU A 236 0.86 -16.29 -6.07
C GLU A 236 1.81 -15.41 -6.86
N ARG A 237 1.38 -14.84 -7.98
CA ARG A 237 2.22 -13.96 -8.79
C ARG A 237 2.59 -12.67 -8.06
N ILE A 238 1.70 -12.13 -7.23
CA ILE A 238 1.97 -10.89 -6.47
C ILE A 238 2.81 -11.18 -5.23
N VAL A 239 2.46 -12.20 -4.44
CA VAL A 239 3.21 -12.58 -3.23
C VAL A 239 4.59 -13.08 -3.61
N ALA A 240 4.69 -13.96 -4.62
CA ALA A 240 5.98 -14.34 -5.18
C ALA A 240 6.61 -13.13 -5.83
N GLY A 241 5.97 -12.40 -6.75
CA GLY A 241 6.58 -11.27 -7.44
C GLY A 241 7.11 -10.12 -6.57
N CYS A 242 6.57 -9.92 -5.37
CA CYS A 242 6.99 -8.89 -4.41
C CYS A 242 8.14 -9.34 -3.50
N PHE A 243 8.30 -10.65 -3.24
CA PHE A 243 9.42 -11.21 -2.46
C PHE A 243 10.49 -11.92 -3.32
N PHE A 244 10.10 -12.35 -4.52
CA PHE A 244 10.79 -13.23 -5.46
C PHE A 244 10.23 -12.96 -6.87
N ALA A 245 10.70 -11.90 -7.52
CA ALA A 245 10.32 -11.59 -8.89
C ALA A 245 10.57 -12.79 -9.79
N CYS A 246 9.56 -13.63 -10.06
CA CYS A 246 9.70 -14.74 -11.00
C CYS A 246 8.41 -15.38 -11.50
N ALA A 247 8.38 -15.57 -12.83
CA ALA A 247 7.52 -16.54 -13.47
C ALA A 247 8.00 -17.95 -13.09
N ALA A 248 7.05 -18.85 -12.79
CA ALA A 248 7.34 -20.27 -12.72
C ALA A 248 7.97 -20.71 -14.06
N LYS A 249 9.27 -21.01 -14.06
CA LYS A 249 9.91 -21.64 -15.20
C LYS A 249 9.69 -23.14 -15.07
N HIS A 250 8.86 -23.70 -15.93
CA HIS A 250 8.79 -25.15 -16.13
C HIS A 250 10.09 -25.76 -16.68
N SER A 251 11.09 -24.93 -17.01
CA SER A 251 12.30 -25.31 -17.74
C SER A 251 13.55 -25.54 -16.89
N ASN A 252 13.44 -25.65 -15.55
CA ASN A 252 14.58 -26.05 -14.72
C ASN A 252 14.41 -27.53 -14.32
N PRO A 253 15.04 -28.49 -15.03
CA PRO A 253 14.89 -29.90 -14.71
C PRO A 253 15.75 -30.21 -13.48
N LEU A 254 15.20 -30.01 -12.29
CA LEU A 254 15.77 -30.59 -11.07
C LEU A 254 15.93 -32.10 -11.27
N THR A 255 17.05 -32.64 -10.81
CA THR A 255 17.26 -34.09 -10.77
C THR A 255 16.19 -34.74 -9.90
N VAL A 256 15.96 -36.04 -10.10
CA VAL A 256 14.96 -36.78 -9.30
C VAL A 256 15.31 -36.71 -7.81
N ALA A 257 16.60 -36.75 -7.47
CA ALA A 257 17.08 -36.62 -6.10
C ALA A 257 16.79 -35.24 -5.50
N GLU A 258 17.13 -34.15 -6.20
CA GLU A 258 16.84 -32.78 -5.74
C GLU A 258 15.35 -32.51 -5.61
N ARG A 259 14.54 -33.03 -6.53
CA ARG A 259 13.07 -32.90 -6.47
C ARG A 259 12.50 -33.62 -5.25
N HIS A 260 13.00 -34.82 -4.95
CA HIS A 260 12.58 -35.58 -3.77
C HIS A 260 13.06 -34.90 -2.47
N MET A 261 14.26 -34.30 -2.46
CA MET A 261 14.76 -33.52 -1.34
C MET A 261 13.91 -32.27 -1.08
N SER A 262 13.63 -31.47 -2.11
CA SER A 262 12.71 -30.32 -2.02
C SER A 262 11.32 -30.74 -1.54
N ALA A 263 10.80 -31.88 -2.01
CA ALA A 263 9.53 -32.41 -1.54
C ALA A 263 9.55 -32.74 -0.04
N VAL A 264 10.61 -33.40 0.46
CA VAL A 264 10.78 -33.70 1.89
C VAL A 264 10.91 -32.41 2.71
N HIS A 265 11.68 -31.44 2.23
CA HIS A 265 11.84 -30.15 2.90
C HIS A 265 10.52 -29.40 3.05
N GLU A 266 9.80 -29.19 1.95
CA GLU A 266 8.55 -28.43 1.98
C GLU A 266 7.42 -29.18 2.71
N SER A 267 7.37 -30.50 2.61
CA SER A 267 6.41 -31.30 3.38
C SER A 267 6.71 -31.29 4.88
N GLY A 268 7.98 -31.24 5.29
CA GLY A 268 8.38 -31.03 6.68
C GLY A 268 7.86 -29.72 7.26
N ARG A 269 8.08 -28.62 6.54
CA ARG A 269 7.57 -27.28 6.93
C ARG A 269 6.06 -27.26 7.03
N ALA A 270 5.38 -27.80 6.01
CA ALA A 270 3.91 -27.86 5.99
C ALA A 270 3.34 -28.72 7.11
N LEU A 271 3.96 -29.87 7.41
CA LEU A 271 3.51 -30.77 8.46
C LEU A 271 3.69 -30.15 9.84
N VAL A 272 4.84 -29.52 10.12
CA VAL A 272 5.07 -28.84 11.40
C VAL A 272 4.09 -27.66 11.56
N ALA A 273 3.86 -26.86 10.51
CA ALA A 273 2.87 -25.78 10.54
C ALA A 273 1.46 -26.30 10.80
N TRP A 274 1.09 -27.44 10.20
CA TRP A 274 -0.23 -28.04 10.40
C TRP A 274 -0.42 -28.59 11.83
N LEU A 275 0.62 -29.20 12.41
CA LEU A 275 0.58 -29.73 13.77
C LEU A 275 0.58 -28.63 14.83
N LEU A 276 1.24 -27.52 14.57
CA LEU A 276 1.29 -26.34 15.45
C LEU A 276 0.20 -25.34 15.05
N SER A 277 -1.06 -25.78 15.00
CA SER A 277 -2.18 -24.91 14.59
C SER A 277 -2.34 -23.68 15.48
N ASP A 278 -1.93 -23.77 16.74
CA ASP A 278 -2.05 -22.71 17.74
C ASP A 278 -1.04 -21.56 17.53
N SER A 279 0.02 -21.81 16.75
CA SER A 279 1.04 -20.82 16.37
C SER A 279 0.49 -19.66 15.53
N GLY A 280 -0.74 -19.82 15.02
CA GLY A 280 -1.38 -18.91 14.09
C GLY A 280 -0.72 -18.92 12.71
N VAL A 281 0.07 -19.95 12.38
CA VAL A 281 0.71 -20.09 11.07
C VAL A 281 0.14 -21.30 10.33
N LEU A 282 -0.66 -21.05 9.29
CA LEU A 282 -1.33 -22.10 8.54
C LEU A 282 -0.72 -22.26 7.13
N PRO A 283 -0.41 -23.49 6.70
CA PRO A 283 0.00 -23.75 5.32
C PRO A 283 -1.22 -23.74 4.40
N ILE A 284 -1.23 -22.87 3.39
CA ILE A 284 -2.27 -22.87 2.34
C ILE A 284 -1.90 -23.82 1.22
N LYS A 285 -0.66 -23.71 0.74
CA LYS A 285 -0.22 -24.31 -0.50
C LYS A 285 1.24 -24.71 -0.39
N VAL A 286 1.53 -25.92 -0.83
CA VAL A 286 2.88 -26.47 -0.90
C VAL A 286 3.17 -26.75 -2.37
N SER A 287 4.32 -26.29 -2.84
CA SER A 287 4.76 -26.48 -4.23
C SER A 287 6.25 -26.77 -4.26
N ILE A 288 6.64 -27.79 -5.02
CA ILE A 288 8.04 -28.13 -5.30
C ILE A 288 8.49 -27.64 -6.68
N ILE A 289 7.68 -26.78 -7.31
CA ILE A 289 8.02 -26.16 -8.58
C ILE A 289 9.00 -25.03 -8.28
N PRO A 290 10.25 -25.10 -8.79
CA PRO A 290 11.25 -24.07 -8.51
C PRO A 290 10.80 -22.72 -9.05
N ARG A 291 11.01 -21.69 -8.25
CA ARG A 291 10.78 -20.29 -8.64
C ARG A 291 12.15 -19.64 -8.67
N THR A 292 12.57 -19.09 -9.81
CA THR A 292 13.86 -18.38 -9.83
C THR A 292 13.75 -17.11 -8.98
N VAL A 293 14.86 -16.49 -8.62
CA VAL A 293 14.88 -15.08 -8.18
C VAL A 293 15.54 -14.32 -9.31
N SER A 294 15.06 -13.12 -9.63
CA SER A 294 15.69 -12.26 -10.63
C SER A 294 17.05 -11.77 -10.13
N GLY A 295 18.10 -12.58 -10.31
CA GLY A 295 19.49 -12.25 -10.04
C GLY A 295 20.43 -13.22 -10.77
N PRO A 296 21.54 -12.75 -11.36
CA PRO A 296 22.46 -13.61 -12.15
C PRO A 296 23.17 -14.69 -11.31
N ASP A 297 23.23 -14.53 -9.98
CA ASP A 297 24.04 -15.37 -9.08
C ASP A 297 23.25 -15.95 -7.88
N THR A 298 21.92 -15.95 -7.93
CA THR A 298 21.09 -16.43 -6.80
C THR A 298 20.40 -17.74 -7.18
N VAL A 299 20.77 -18.84 -6.50
CA VAL A 299 20.02 -20.10 -6.56
C VAL A 299 18.64 -19.81 -5.98
N GLY A 300 17.60 -19.83 -6.82
CA GLY A 300 16.24 -19.58 -6.36
C GLY A 300 15.69 -20.76 -5.57
N ASP A 301 14.73 -20.48 -4.69
CA ASP A 301 14.06 -21.49 -3.87
C ASP A 301 13.54 -22.65 -4.74
N LEU A 302 13.98 -23.87 -4.41
CA LEU A 302 13.65 -25.11 -5.12
C LEU A 302 12.23 -25.61 -4.83
N GLY A 303 11.54 -24.96 -3.89
CA GLY A 303 10.19 -25.23 -3.42
C GLY A 303 9.67 -24.05 -2.62
N PHE A 304 8.37 -24.01 -2.33
CA PHE A 304 7.77 -22.97 -1.52
C PHE A 304 6.53 -23.50 -0.79
N THR A 305 6.48 -23.25 0.51
CA THR A 305 5.31 -23.40 1.37
C THR A 305 4.73 -22.03 1.66
N GLN A 306 3.52 -21.76 1.14
CA GLN A 306 2.78 -20.55 1.43
C GLN A 306 2.15 -20.65 2.83
N LEU A 307 2.69 -19.87 3.75
CA LEU A 307 2.20 -19.75 5.12
C LEU A 307 1.43 -18.44 5.29
N ILE A 308 0.25 -18.51 5.90
CA ILE A 308 -0.43 -17.33 6.43
C ILE A 308 -0.21 -17.27 7.92
N SER A 309 0.24 -16.12 8.39
CA SER A 309 0.23 -15.80 9.80
C SER A 309 -1.05 -15.05 10.16
N GLU A 310 -1.65 -15.39 11.29
CA GLU A 310 -2.67 -14.59 11.93
C GLU A 310 -2.11 -13.20 12.27
N GLU A 311 -2.95 -12.17 12.10
CA GLU A 311 -2.62 -10.77 12.40
C GLU A 311 -2.69 -10.51 13.92
N LYS A 312 -1.72 -11.07 14.67
CA LYS A 312 -1.51 -10.78 16.09
C LYS A 312 -0.51 -9.62 16.24
N TYR A 313 -0.89 -8.58 16.99
CA TYR A 313 0.02 -7.46 17.32
C TYR A 313 1.00 -7.78 18.44
N LEU A 314 0.65 -8.72 19.31
CA LEU A 314 1.46 -9.17 20.44
C LEU A 314 1.70 -10.67 20.27
N LEU A 315 2.97 -11.08 20.28
CA LEU A 315 3.39 -12.47 20.21
C LEU A 315 4.00 -12.87 21.54
N ASN A 316 3.58 -14.01 22.08
CA ASN A 316 4.17 -14.59 23.27
C ASN A 316 5.45 -15.37 22.91
N THR A 317 6.20 -15.78 23.93
CA THR A 317 7.39 -16.63 23.76
C THR A 317 7.06 -17.93 23.02
N ASP A 318 5.89 -18.49 23.33
CA ASP A 318 5.44 -19.76 22.75
C ASP A 318 5.07 -19.58 21.27
N ASP A 319 4.36 -18.50 20.91
CA ASP A 319 4.06 -18.16 19.51
C ASP A 319 5.36 -18.00 18.68
N LEU A 320 6.40 -17.40 19.27
CA LEU A 320 7.70 -17.24 18.62
C LEU A 320 8.43 -18.58 18.47
N ALA A 321 8.41 -19.42 19.51
CA ALA A 321 9.01 -20.75 19.47
C ALA A 321 8.37 -21.64 18.41
N ASP A 322 7.04 -21.59 18.29
CA ASP A 322 6.31 -22.35 17.27
C ASP A 322 6.63 -21.85 15.86
N ARG A 323 6.66 -20.52 15.65
CA ARG A 323 7.07 -19.94 14.37
C ARG A 323 8.49 -20.34 13.97
N MET A 324 9.42 -20.36 14.93
CA MET A 324 10.78 -20.86 14.70
C MET A 324 10.78 -22.35 14.35
N SER A 325 9.96 -23.15 15.02
CA SER A 325 9.82 -24.58 14.74
C SER A 325 9.32 -24.85 13.32
N VAL A 326 8.34 -24.08 12.85
CA VAL A 326 7.85 -24.14 11.45
C VAL A 326 8.95 -23.81 10.45
N LEU A 327 9.75 -22.77 10.71
CA LEU A 327 10.87 -22.39 9.84
C LEU A 327 11.96 -23.49 9.80
N LEU A 328 12.23 -24.16 10.91
CA LEU A 328 13.22 -25.23 11.00
C LEU A 328 12.69 -26.60 10.55
N GLY A 329 11.37 -26.74 10.34
CA GLY A 329 10.72 -28.01 10.05
C GLY A 329 11.21 -28.69 8.78
N GLY A 330 11.58 -27.92 7.75
CA GLY A 330 12.10 -28.48 6.49
C GLY A 330 13.47 -29.13 6.67
N ARG A 331 14.38 -28.40 7.32
CA ARG A 331 15.71 -28.91 7.66
C ARG A 331 15.65 -30.13 8.58
N ALA A 332 14.72 -30.13 9.55
CA ALA A 332 14.50 -31.27 10.42
C ALA A 332 14.00 -32.50 9.64
N ALA A 333 13.09 -32.33 8.67
CA ALA A 333 12.59 -33.41 7.84
C ALA A 333 13.69 -34.02 6.95
N GLU A 334 14.56 -33.20 6.36
CA GLU A 334 15.72 -33.69 5.62
C GLU A 334 16.63 -34.56 6.48
N HIS A 335 16.94 -34.08 7.70
CA HIS A 335 17.79 -34.82 8.63
C HIS A 335 17.17 -36.17 9.01
N VAL A 336 15.85 -36.23 9.23
CA VAL A 336 15.15 -37.48 9.57
C VAL A 336 15.16 -38.49 8.42
N VAL A 337 14.98 -38.03 7.17
CA VAL A 337 14.85 -38.92 6.01
C VAL A 337 16.21 -39.34 5.44
N TYR A 338 17.17 -38.42 5.35
CA TYR A 338 18.45 -38.64 4.66
C TYR A 338 19.64 -38.76 5.60
N ASN A 339 19.48 -38.43 6.89
CA ASN A 339 20.59 -38.30 7.84
C ASN A 339 21.70 -37.36 7.34
N ALA A 340 21.30 -36.36 6.55
CA ALA A 340 22.12 -35.34 5.93
C ALA A 340 21.30 -34.05 5.82
N ILE A 341 21.98 -32.92 5.68
CA ILE A 341 21.36 -31.60 5.63
C ILE A 341 21.85 -30.91 4.35
N SER A 342 20.94 -30.36 3.56
CA SER A 342 21.28 -29.49 2.44
C SER A 342 21.69 -28.08 2.89
N ASP A 343 22.13 -27.27 1.93
CA ASP A 343 22.48 -25.85 2.10
C ASP A 343 21.28 -24.91 1.95
N GLY A 344 20.08 -25.46 1.71
CA GLY A 344 18.80 -24.73 1.65
C GLY A 344 18.12 -24.52 3.00
#